data_AF-H1VTH4-F1
#
_entry.id   AF-H1VTH4-F1
#
_cell.length_a   1.000
_cell.length_b   1.000
_cell.length_c   1.000
_cell.angle_alpha   90.00
_cell.angle_beta   90.00
_cell.angle_gamma   90.00
#
_symmetry.space_group_name_H-M   'P 1'
#
loop_
_entity.id
_entity.type
_entity.pdbx_description
1 polymer ?
#
loop_
_entity_poly.entity_id
_entity_poly.type
_entity_poly.pdbx_seq_one_letter_code
_entity_poly.pdbx_strand_id
1 'polypeptide(L)'
;MKFTAAATLAALVGAASAGSKSDDRTFAVLRFNNKELVKARVDPIINPGKPATHVHGVMGGSNFGMSATGESLTQSKCTNAMINGDNSAYWFPSLYFQDPKTKQFESVEVFYVNVYYL
;
A
#
# COMPACT_ATOMS: atom_id res chain seq x y z
N MET A 1 45.87 54.02 -29.67
CA MET A 1 44.95 54.39 -28.58
C MET A 1 43.63 54.80 -29.22
N LYS A 2 42.62 53.94 -29.13
CA LYS A 2 41.29 54.13 -29.73
C LYS A 2 40.22 53.82 -28.68
N PHE A 3 39.30 54.77 -28.54
CA PHE A 3 38.05 54.80 -27.77
C PHE A 3 37.14 53.59 -28.13
N THR A 4 36.09 53.15 -27.44
CA THR A 4 35.21 53.72 -26.40
C THR A 4 34.29 52.60 -25.88
N ALA A 5 33.65 52.85 -24.72
CA ALA A 5 32.32 52.39 -24.30
C ALA A 5 32.10 50.92 -23.88
N ALA A 6 31.92 50.76 -22.57
CA ALA A 6 31.30 49.61 -21.94
C ALA A 6 29.81 49.51 -22.31
N ALA A 7 29.34 48.28 -22.56
CA ALA A 7 27.92 47.94 -22.52
C ALA A 7 27.77 46.67 -21.68
N THR A 8 27.27 46.84 -20.46
CA THR A 8 26.75 45.80 -19.58
C THR A 8 25.64 45.03 -20.30
N LEU A 9 25.88 43.75 -20.61
CA LEU A 9 24.81 42.85 -21.04
C LEU A 9 24.33 42.05 -19.82
N ALA A 10 23.13 42.40 -19.38
CA ALA A 10 22.44 41.83 -18.24
C ALA A 10 22.30 40.31 -18.36
N ALA A 11 22.55 39.63 -17.24
CA ALA A 11 22.27 38.21 -17.07
C ALA A 11 20.77 37.94 -17.23
N LEU A 12 20.37 37.41 -18.39
CA LEU A 12 19.10 36.72 -18.53
C LEU A 12 19.31 35.29 -18.04
N VAL A 13 19.19 35.12 -16.73
CA VAL A 13 18.85 33.81 -16.16
C VAL A 13 17.54 33.43 -16.80
N GLY A 14 17.60 32.54 -17.80
CA GLY A 14 16.41 31.86 -18.28
C GLY A 14 15.82 31.14 -17.09
N ALA A 15 14.78 31.73 -16.48
CA ALA A 15 13.84 30.98 -15.70
C ALA A 15 13.22 29.99 -16.69
N ALA A 16 13.84 28.81 -16.80
CA ALA A 16 13.15 27.65 -17.30
C ALA A 16 11.87 27.60 -16.48
N SER A 17 10.74 27.86 -17.12
CA SER A 17 9.46 27.45 -16.59
C SER A 17 9.66 25.98 -16.25
N ALA A 18 9.74 25.66 -14.96
CA ALA A 18 9.77 24.30 -14.50
C ALA A 18 8.43 23.70 -14.94
N GLY A 19 8.40 23.17 -16.17
CA GLY A 19 7.36 22.26 -16.59
C GLY A 19 7.30 21.19 -15.52
N SER A 20 6.11 21.02 -14.93
CA SER A 20 5.81 19.99 -13.95
C SER A 20 6.50 18.70 -14.39
N LYS A 21 7.45 18.25 -13.58
CA LYS A 21 8.14 16.98 -13.80
C LYS A 21 7.07 15.90 -13.63
N SER A 22 7.19 14.83 -14.39
CA SER A 22 6.36 13.61 -14.37
C SER A 22 6.18 12.93 -12.98
N ASP A 23 6.60 13.56 -11.88
CA ASP A 23 6.78 13.01 -10.53
C ASP A 23 5.91 13.70 -9.45
N ASP A 24 4.80 14.35 -9.82
CA ASP A 24 3.83 14.92 -8.86
C ASP A 24 2.98 13.83 -8.14
N ARG A 25 3.58 12.66 -7.81
CA ARG A 25 2.91 11.64 -6.98
C ARG A 25 3.03 12.02 -5.52
N THR A 26 1.91 12.36 -4.90
CA THR A 26 1.80 12.67 -3.47
C THR A 26 1.69 11.42 -2.59
N PHE A 27 1.85 10.21 -3.15
CA PHE A 27 1.71 8.95 -2.43
C PHE A 27 2.58 7.84 -3.01
N ALA A 28 2.97 6.89 -2.17
CA ALA A 28 3.58 5.63 -2.59
C ALA A 28 2.53 4.50 -2.67
N VAL A 29 2.68 3.59 -3.62
CA VAL A 29 1.77 2.45 -3.81
C VAL A 29 2.50 1.15 -3.57
N LEU A 30 2.06 0.39 -2.58
CA LEU A 30 2.43 -1.01 -2.40
C LEU A 30 1.42 -1.90 -3.13
N ARG A 31 1.92 -2.86 -3.90
CA ARG A 31 1.11 -3.88 -4.57
C ARG A 31 1.51 -5.27 -4.11
N PHE A 32 0.65 -6.24 -4.39
CA PHE A 32 0.82 -7.63 -4.00
C PHE A 32 0.67 -8.56 -5.21
N ASN A 33 1.03 -9.83 -5.06
CA ASN A 33 0.91 -10.85 -6.10
C ASN A 33 -0.54 -11.33 -6.39
N ASN A 34 -1.54 -10.52 -6.06
CA ASN A 34 -2.98 -10.74 -6.28
C ASN A 34 -3.59 -11.98 -5.58
N LYS A 35 -2.92 -12.58 -4.59
CA LYS A 35 -3.49 -13.66 -3.79
C LYS A 35 -3.43 -13.36 -2.31
N GLU A 36 -4.56 -13.45 -1.62
CA GLU A 36 -4.63 -13.36 -0.16
C GLU A 36 -3.75 -14.42 0.50
N LEU A 37 -3.01 -14.04 1.54
CA LEU A 37 -2.28 -14.97 2.39
C LEU A 37 -3.26 -15.91 3.11
N VAL A 38 -4.33 -15.32 3.66
CA VAL A 38 -5.40 -16.04 4.35
C VAL A 38 -6.67 -15.19 4.37
N LYS A 39 -7.83 -15.86 4.38
CA LYS A 39 -9.14 -15.26 4.64
C LYS A 39 -9.75 -15.90 5.88
N ALA A 40 -9.77 -15.19 7.02
CA ALA A 40 -10.14 -15.77 8.31
C ALA A 40 -10.60 -14.71 9.33
N ARG A 41 -11.20 -15.17 10.44
CA ARG A 41 -11.58 -14.32 11.59
C ARG A 41 -10.37 -14.03 12.48
N VAL A 42 -9.40 -13.27 11.98
CA VAL A 42 -8.14 -13.00 12.68
C VAL A 42 -7.90 -11.49 12.72
N ASP A 43 -7.73 -10.94 13.92
CA ASP A 43 -7.35 -9.54 14.14
C ASP A 43 -6.40 -9.45 15.35
N PRO A 44 -5.08 -9.36 15.13
CA PRO A 44 -4.10 -9.34 16.21
C PRO A 44 -4.12 -8.06 17.04
N ILE A 45 -4.82 -7.01 16.60
CA ILE A 45 -4.89 -5.72 17.32
C ILE A 45 -6.18 -5.64 18.13
N ILE A 46 -7.34 -5.85 17.50
CA ILE A 46 -8.66 -5.66 18.14
C ILE A 46 -9.09 -6.90 18.93
N ASN A 47 -8.74 -8.10 18.46
CA ASN A 47 -9.11 -9.35 19.11
C ASN A 47 -7.90 -10.29 19.30
N PRO A 48 -6.86 -9.89 20.06
CA PRO A 48 -5.66 -10.69 20.22
C PRO A 48 -5.97 -12.06 20.83
N GLY A 49 -5.42 -13.12 20.24
CA GLY A 49 -5.52 -14.51 20.71
C GLY A 49 -6.90 -15.15 20.59
N LYS A 50 -7.90 -14.47 20.00
CA LYS A 50 -9.27 -15.00 19.84
C LYS A 50 -9.86 -14.66 18.47
N PRO A 51 -10.91 -15.36 18.01
CA PRO A 51 -11.52 -15.06 16.73
C PRO A 51 -12.06 -13.63 16.67
N ALA A 52 -11.81 -12.95 15.55
CA ALA A 52 -12.33 -11.60 15.29
C ALA A 52 -13.87 -11.61 15.11
N THR A 53 -14.51 -10.45 15.29
CA THR A 53 -15.97 -10.31 15.12
C THR A 53 -16.44 -10.52 13.68
N HIS A 54 -15.56 -10.34 12.69
CA HIS A 54 -15.83 -10.56 11.28
C HIS A 54 -14.62 -11.20 10.56
N VAL A 55 -14.79 -11.56 9.28
CA VAL A 55 -13.74 -12.18 8.47
C VAL A 55 -12.89 -11.11 7.81
N HIS A 56 -11.57 -11.30 7.85
CA HIS A 56 -10.60 -10.46 7.17
C HIS A 56 -9.97 -11.19 5.99
N GLY A 57 -9.78 -10.47 4.89
CA GLY A 57 -8.80 -10.79 3.87
C GLY A 57 -7.44 -10.23 4.29
N VAL A 58 -6.36 -11.01 4.11
CA VAL A 58 -5.03 -10.67 4.64
C VAL A 58 -3.97 -10.72 3.54
N MET A 59 -3.13 -9.69 3.50
CA MET A 59 -1.91 -9.59 2.71
C MET A 59 -0.70 -9.30 3.62
N GLY A 60 0.49 -9.61 3.13
CA GLY A 60 1.77 -9.32 3.77
C GLY A 60 2.56 -10.56 4.20
N GLY A 61 3.23 -10.44 5.35
CA GLY A 61 4.15 -11.44 5.89
C GLY A 61 3.47 -12.73 6.38
N SER A 62 4.14 -13.87 6.15
CA SER A 62 3.64 -15.21 6.45
C SER A 62 3.45 -15.52 7.93
N ASN A 63 4.01 -14.71 8.84
CA ASN A 63 3.85 -14.90 10.29
C ASN A 63 2.62 -14.15 10.85
N PHE A 64 1.72 -13.69 9.99
CA PHE A 64 0.43 -13.17 10.41
C PHE A 64 -0.39 -14.24 11.16
N GLY A 65 -1.02 -13.86 12.26
CA GLY A 65 -1.79 -14.77 13.10
C GLY A 65 -2.51 -14.04 14.22
N MET A 66 -3.25 -14.80 15.03
CA MET A 66 -4.14 -14.26 16.09
C MET A 66 -3.42 -13.44 17.16
N SER A 67 -2.13 -13.68 17.38
CA SER A 67 -1.32 -12.98 18.38
C SER A 67 -0.06 -12.36 17.76
N ALA A 68 -0.09 -12.07 16.45
CA ALA A 68 1.05 -11.50 15.76
C ALA A 68 1.41 -10.12 16.34
N THR A 69 2.70 -9.88 16.52
CA THR A 69 3.28 -8.59 16.91
C THR A 69 4.14 -8.06 15.78
N GLY A 70 4.58 -6.80 15.86
CA GLY A 70 5.57 -6.28 14.91
C GLY A 70 6.83 -7.15 14.84
N GLU A 71 7.32 -7.61 15.99
CA GLU A 71 8.51 -8.46 16.07
C GLU A 71 8.28 -9.88 15.55
N SER A 72 7.11 -10.47 15.75
CA SER A 72 6.82 -11.76 15.13
C SER A 72 6.71 -11.60 13.60
N LEU A 73 6.10 -10.51 13.12
CA LEU A 73 5.95 -10.26 11.69
C LEU A 73 7.30 -10.12 10.98
N THR A 74 8.30 -9.45 11.57
CA THR A 74 9.65 -9.35 10.96
C THR A 74 10.31 -10.71 10.75
N GLN A 75 9.92 -11.74 11.50
CA GLN A 75 10.39 -13.13 11.37
C GLN A 75 9.64 -13.95 10.31
N SER A 76 8.78 -13.31 9.49
CA SER A 76 8.09 -13.98 8.39
C SER A 76 9.08 -14.60 7.40
N LYS A 77 8.81 -15.84 6.99
CA LYS A 77 9.64 -16.59 6.03
C LYS A 77 9.38 -16.18 4.59
N CYS A 78 8.18 -15.67 4.31
CA CYS A 78 7.80 -15.13 3.01
C CYS A 78 6.77 -14.02 3.16
N THR A 79 6.53 -13.29 2.07
CA THR A 79 5.50 -12.26 1.94
C THR A 79 4.87 -12.34 0.56
N ASN A 80 3.60 -11.97 0.45
CA ASN A 80 2.92 -11.82 -0.84
C ASN A 80 2.98 -10.37 -1.38
N ALA A 81 3.65 -9.46 -0.66
CA ALA A 81 3.98 -8.12 -1.11
C ALA A 81 5.01 -8.17 -2.25
N MET A 82 4.89 -7.26 -3.24
CA MET A 82 5.86 -7.18 -4.34
C MET A 82 7.18 -6.51 -3.94
N ILE A 83 7.22 -5.80 -2.81
CA ILE A 83 8.45 -5.24 -2.26
C ILE A 83 9.16 -6.33 -1.47
N ASN A 84 10.40 -6.64 -1.86
CA ASN A 84 11.22 -7.62 -1.17
C ASN A 84 11.46 -7.18 0.29
N GLY A 85 11.19 -8.09 1.22
CA GLY A 85 11.40 -7.86 2.65
C GLY A 85 10.27 -7.09 3.35
N ASP A 86 9.18 -6.73 2.66
CA ASP A 86 8.00 -6.21 3.35
C ASP A 86 7.26 -7.34 4.07
N ASN A 87 7.53 -7.47 5.36
CA ASN A 87 6.91 -8.44 6.25
C ASN A 87 5.74 -7.86 7.07
N SER A 88 5.28 -6.64 6.74
CA SER A 88 4.14 -6.01 7.41
C SER A 88 2.86 -6.81 7.18
N ALA A 89 1.83 -6.54 7.98
CA ALA A 89 0.52 -7.16 7.83
C ALA A 89 -0.51 -6.12 7.39
N TYR A 90 -1.30 -6.46 6.36
CA TYR A 90 -2.38 -5.64 5.83
C TYR A 90 -3.63 -6.49 5.80
N TRP A 91 -4.63 -6.15 6.63
CA TRP A 91 -5.88 -6.89 6.67
C TRP A 91 -7.07 -5.95 6.57
N PHE A 92 -8.12 -6.42 5.90
CA PHE A 92 -9.32 -5.64 5.62
C PHE A 92 -10.58 -6.53 5.70
N PRO A 93 -11.75 -5.96 6.02
CA PRO A 93 -12.99 -6.73 6.10
C PRO A 93 -13.31 -7.43 4.77
N SER A 94 -13.67 -8.70 4.85
CA SER A 94 -14.12 -9.46 3.68
C SER A 94 -15.47 -8.96 3.19
N LEU A 95 -15.59 -8.78 1.88
CA LEU A 95 -16.85 -8.40 1.24
C LEU A 95 -17.72 -9.62 0.97
N TYR A 96 -19.03 -9.45 1.20
CA TYR A 96 -20.05 -10.44 0.90
C TYR A 96 -21.19 -9.78 0.12
N PHE A 97 -21.67 -10.48 -0.90
CA PHE A 97 -22.89 -10.11 -1.62
C PHE A 97 -24.08 -10.83 -0.97
N GLN A 98 -25.16 -10.11 -0.70
CA GLN A 98 -26.41 -10.72 -0.26
C GLN A 98 -27.34 -10.93 -1.46
N ASP A 99 -27.67 -12.17 -1.75
CA ASP A 99 -28.59 -12.51 -2.83
C ASP A 99 -29.99 -11.90 -2.54
N PRO A 100 -30.55 -11.07 -3.45
CA PRO A 100 -31.84 -10.42 -3.22
C PRO A 100 -33.01 -11.41 -3.13
N LYS A 101 -32.89 -12.60 -3.71
CA LYS A 101 -33.91 -13.66 -3.73
C LYS A 101 -33.73 -14.64 -2.59
N THR A 102 -32.56 -15.28 -2.48
CA THR A 102 -32.33 -16.34 -1.48
C THR A 102 -31.99 -15.79 -0.09
N LYS A 103 -31.62 -14.50 -0.01
CA LYS A 103 -31.13 -13.80 1.20
C LYS A 103 -29.83 -14.37 1.77
N GLN A 104 -29.19 -15.30 1.06
CA GLN A 104 -27.91 -15.87 1.45
C GLN A 104 -26.75 -14.93 1.14
N PHE A 105 -25.64 -15.11 1.86
CA PHE A 105 -24.41 -14.35 1.66
C PHE A 105 -23.39 -15.17 0.89
N GLU A 106 -22.87 -14.57 -0.18
CA GLU A 106 -21.81 -15.14 -1.01
C GLU A 106 -20.54 -14.32 -0.85
N SER A 107 -19.40 -14.99 -0.66
CA SER A 107 -18.11 -14.32 -0.55
C SER A 107 -17.72 -13.70 -1.88
N VAL A 108 -17.35 -12.42 -1.87
CA VAL A 108 -16.75 -11.75 -3.04
C VAL A 108 -15.24 -12.03 -3.04
N GLU A 109 -14.74 -12.56 -4.16
CA GLU A 109 -13.31 -12.78 -4.37
C GLU A 109 -12.61 -11.46 -4.72
N VAL A 110 -11.46 -11.22 -4.08
CA VAL A 110 -10.66 -10.02 -4.29
C VAL A 110 -9.72 -10.24 -5.47
N PHE A 111 -9.85 -9.43 -6.52
CA PHE A 111 -9.03 -9.56 -7.73
C PHE A 111 -7.62 -8.96 -7.56
N TYR A 112 -7.49 -7.82 -6.88
CA TYR A 112 -6.20 -7.21 -6.54
C TYR A 112 -6.33 -6.34 -5.29
N VAL A 113 -5.19 -6.06 -4.65
CA VAL A 113 -5.08 -5.16 -3.50
C VAL A 113 -3.94 -4.17 -3.76
N ASN A 114 -4.20 -2.89 -3.49
CA ASN A 114 -3.19 -1.85 -3.45
C ASN A 114 -3.28 -1.12 -2.10
N VAL A 115 -2.14 -0.84 -1.49
CA VAL A 115 -2.04 -0.02 -0.29
C VAL A 115 -1.39 1.31 -0.67
N TYR A 116 -2.01 2.41 -0.27
CA TYR A 116 -1.58 3.77 -0.57
C TYR A 116 -1.01 4.40 0.70
N TYR A 117 0.24 4.85 0.62
CA TYR A 117 0.94 5.57 1.68
C TYR A 117 1.01 7.05 1.32
N LEU A 118 0.48 7.90 2.20
CA LEU A 118 0.46 9.37 2.07
C LEU A 118 1.61 10.01 2.84
#